data_AF-A0A1F8AR47-F1
#
_entry.id   AF-A0A1F8AR47-F1
#
_cell.length_a   1.000
_cell.length_b   1.000
_cell.length_c   1.000
_cell.angle_alpha   90.00
_cell.angle_beta   90.00
_cell.angle_gamma   90.00
#
_symmetry.space_group_name_H-M   'P 1'
#
loop_
_entity.id
_entity.type
_entity.pdbx_description
1 polymer ?
#
loop_
_entity_poly.entity_id
_entity_poly.type
_entity_poly.pdbx_seq_one_letter_code
_entity_poly.pdbx_strand_id
1 'polypeptide(L)'
;MKISNVLGLNARTQLFSYRYNTLTGRKICDSKLQTAKVLKRVGIPHPEIYKKFKNPIDIESFDWQSLPAAFALKPSRGLGGEGIVVVKTRTKDKDAWITTQKSRVGIEDLKLHVQDILEGAFSLGNVPDSALVQEFVGRHKAFRKYAYRGTPDIRIIVFNRVPVMAMLRLPTKESGGRANMYQGAIAVGIDMATGITTKAYLHGDLIFHKPGTERKLRGIKIPDWTKILEMSVEASMASGMGYLGVDIVLHPEKGPMVLELNAQPGLKIQLANLAGLKKRLERVEELEVRGPVHGVKIAKALFAARFADRVKAEEGIKTVGVWEDVRVVGGDHKKHTIKAKIDTGAWKSSIDREVAKKLGILDKSNILWTKIYKSSLGKETRKVISLTYYLAGTRISTIVNVAGRSHLRTPLIIGRKDLKGFLVKTE
;
A
#
# COMPACT_ATOMS: atom_id res chain seq x y z
N MET A 1 -4.78 -5.66 -18.87
CA MET A 1 -5.27 -6.22 -17.59
C MET A 1 -6.49 -7.07 -17.90
N LYS A 2 -6.63 -8.31 -17.40
CA LYS A 2 -7.85 -9.10 -17.67
C LYS A 2 -9.03 -8.51 -16.91
N ILE A 3 -10.17 -8.30 -17.58
CA ILE A 3 -11.38 -7.70 -16.99
C ILE A 3 -11.85 -8.52 -15.78
N SER A 4 -11.81 -9.85 -15.86
CA SER A 4 -12.19 -10.75 -14.75
C SER A 4 -11.35 -10.59 -13.48
N ASN A 5 -10.18 -9.94 -13.56
CA ASN A 5 -9.33 -9.67 -12.41
C ASN A 5 -9.63 -8.30 -11.76
N VAL A 6 -10.39 -7.43 -12.43
CA VAL A 6 -10.71 -6.08 -11.98
C VAL A 6 -11.82 -6.16 -10.93
N LEU A 7 -11.67 -5.40 -9.85
CA LEU A 7 -12.73 -5.21 -8.86
C LEU A 7 -13.59 -4.02 -9.27
N GLY A 8 -14.90 -4.21 -9.33
CA GLY A 8 -15.88 -3.13 -9.47
C GLY A 8 -16.39 -2.62 -8.12
N LEU A 9 -17.05 -1.45 -8.09
CA LEU A 9 -17.52 -0.80 -6.85
C LEU A 9 -18.53 -1.67 -6.09
N ASN A 10 -19.51 -2.26 -6.77
CA ASN A 10 -20.52 -3.12 -6.15
C ASN A 10 -19.88 -4.40 -5.57
N ALA A 11 -18.98 -5.03 -6.33
CA ALA A 11 -18.25 -6.21 -5.87
C ALA A 11 -17.34 -5.90 -4.68
N ARG A 12 -16.67 -4.74 -4.66
CA ARG A 12 -15.90 -4.27 -3.50
C ARG A 12 -16.78 -4.20 -2.26
N THR A 13 -17.93 -3.54 -2.37
CA THR A 13 -18.84 -3.33 -1.23
C THR A 13 -19.39 -4.66 -0.71
N GLN A 14 -19.97 -5.47 -1.60
CA GLN A 14 -20.67 -6.71 -1.22
C GLN A 14 -19.73 -7.83 -0.80
N LEU A 15 -18.67 -8.09 -1.58
CA LEU A 15 -17.81 -9.26 -1.37
C LEU A 15 -16.73 -9.01 -0.31
N PHE A 16 -16.31 -7.75 -0.12
CA PHE A 16 -15.15 -7.42 0.72
C PHE A 16 -15.51 -6.47 1.87
N SER A 17 -15.94 -5.24 1.58
CA SER A 17 -16.16 -4.24 2.64
C SER A 17 -17.21 -4.68 3.66
N TYR A 18 -18.41 -5.12 3.24
CA TYR A 18 -19.46 -5.51 4.20
C TYR A 18 -19.19 -6.84 4.87
N ARG A 19 -18.61 -7.78 4.14
CA ARG A 19 -18.32 -9.12 4.65
C ARG A 19 -17.19 -9.13 5.69
N TYR A 20 -16.16 -8.29 5.52
CA TYR A 20 -14.96 -8.34 6.34
C TYR A 20 -14.76 -7.15 7.28
N ASN A 21 -15.61 -6.13 7.22
CA ASN A 21 -15.51 -4.98 8.14
C ASN A 21 -16.63 -4.98 9.16
N THR A 22 -16.24 -4.84 10.43
CA THR A 22 -17.18 -4.67 11.52
C THR A 22 -17.87 -3.30 11.45
N LEU A 23 -19.06 -3.18 12.04
CA LEU A 23 -19.75 -1.89 12.17
C LEU A 23 -18.89 -0.89 12.97
N THR A 24 -18.29 -1.34 14.06
CA THR A 24 -17.40 -0.53 14.90
C THR A 24 -16.17 -0.06 14.14
N GLY A 25 -15.53 -0.94 13.36
CA GLY A 25 -14.37 -0.57 12.56
C GLY A 25 -14.68 0.47 11.48
N ARG A 26 -15.86 0.39 10.87
CA ARG A 26 -16.33 1.42 9.93
C ARG A 26 -16.50 2.77 10.62
N LYS A 27 -17.18 2.81 11.78
CA LYS A 27 -17.33 4.04 12.58
C LYS A 27 -15.97 4.67 12.94
N ILE A 28 -14.97 3.85 13.28
CA ILE A 28 -13.60 4.31 13.55
C ILE A 28 -12.98 4.99 12.32
N CYS A 29 -13.12 4.38 11.13
CA CYS A 29 -12.60 4.94 9.89
C CYS A 29 -13.31 6.24 9.48
N ASP A 30 -14.61 6.34 9.74
CA ASP A 30 -15.42 7.50 9.36
C ASP A 30 -15.06 8.76 10.19
N SER A 31 -14.41 8.60 11.35
CA SER A 31 -13.99 9.70 12.22
C SER A 31 -12.46 9.76 12.39
N LYS A 32 -11.86 10.87 11.94
CA LYS A 32 -10.42 11.15 12.15
C LYS A 32 -10.05 11.16 13.64
N LEU A 33 -10.96 11.60 14.50
CA LEU A 33 -10.76 11.57 15.97
C LEU A 33 -10.73 10.15 16.53
N GLN A 34 -11.64 9.28 16.08
CA GLN A 34 -11.68 7.88 16.53
C GLN A 34 -10.48 7.11 15.98
N THR A 35 -10.13 7.32 14.71
CA THR A 35 -8.91 6.79 14.10
C THR A 35 -7.68 7.18 14.92
N ALA A 36 -7.48 8.47 15.22
CA ALA A 36 -6.33 8.90 16.03
C ALA A 36 -6.30 8.26 17.43
N LYS A 37 -7.46 8.11 18.09
CA LYS A 37 -7.55 7.43 19.40
C LYS A 37 -7.09 5.98 19.33
N VAL A 38 -7.49 5.25 18.29
CA VAL A 38 -7.12 3.85 18.08
C VAL A 38 -5.63 3.73 17.77
N LEU A 39 -5.11 4.55 16.86
CA LEU A 39 -3.69 4.56 16.49
C LEU A 39 -2.79 4.90 17.69
N LYS A 40 -3.18 5.89 18.51
CA LYS A 40 -2.46 6.26 19.73
C LYS A 40 -2.35 5.09 20.71
N ARG A 41 -3.41 4.31 20.89
CA ARG A 41 -3.43 3.16 21.82
C ARG A 41 -2.39 2.10 21.46
N VAL A 42 -2.13 1.90 20.17
CA VAL A 42 -1.19 0.90 19.66
C VAL A 42 0.17 1.50 19.27
N GLY A 43 0.42 2.78 19.60
CA GLY A 43 1.70 3.43 19.34
C GLY A 43 2.00 3.73 17.86
N ILE A 44 0.99 3.71 16.99
CA ILE A 44 1.18 4.03 15.57
C ILE A 44 1.31 5.55 15.39
N PRO A 45 2.39 6.05 14.76
CA PRO A 45 2.55 7.47 14.49
C PRO A 45 1.42 8.03 13.63
N HIS A 46 0.87 9.16 14.05
CA HIS A 46 -0.16 9.93 13.36
C HIS A 46 0.05 11.42 13.67
N PRO A 47 -0.45 12.35 12.83
CA PRO A 47 -0.34 13.78 13.11
C PRO A 47 -0.93 14.14 14.46
N GLU A 48 -0.21 14.95 15.24
CA GLU A 48 -0.66 15.38 16.56
C GLU A 48 -1.94 16.23 16.45
N ILE A 49 -2.90 15.99 17.35
CA ILE A 49 -4.12 16.80 17.43
C ILE A 49 -3.95 17.82 18.54
N TYR A 50 -3.86 19.10 18.18
CA TYR A 50 -3.69 20.21 19.11
C TYR A 50 -5.01 20.56 19.82
N LYS A 51 -6.12 20.62 19.07
CA LYS A 51 -7.44 20.96 19.62
C LYS A 51 -8.55 20.22 18.88
N LYS A 52 -9.61 19.91 19.63
CA LYS A 52 -10.87 19.36 19.14
C LYS A 52 -11.97 20.33 19.53
N PHE A 53 -12.86 20.63 18.60
CA PHE A 53 -14.05 21.43 18.81
C PHE A 53 -15.24 20.53 18.57
N LYS A 54 -16.12 20.41 19.57
CA LYS A 54 -17.36 19.66 19.49
C LYS A 54 -18.57 20.57 19.61
N ASN A 55 -18.42 21.69 20.32
CA ASN A 55 -19.51 22.58 20.66
C ASN A 55 -19.05 24.04 20.45
N PRO A 56 -19.97 24.99 20.21
CA PRO A 56 -19.63 26.41 20.03
C PRO A 56 -18.82 27.01 21.20
N ILE A 57 -19.07 26.57 22.44
CA ILE A 57 -18.31 27.05 23.60
C ILE A 57 -16.81 26.70 23.54
N ASP A 58 -16.43 25.64 22.81
CA ASP A 58 -15.03 25.29 22.59
C ASP A 58 -14.30 26.35 21.74
N ILE A 59 -15.04 27.11 20.91
CA ILE A 59 -14.51 28.12 19.99
C ILE A 59 -14.10 29.37 20.76
N GLU A 60 -14.98 29.86 21.64
CA GLU A 60 -14.75 31.08 22.41
C GLU A 60 -13.77 30.86 23.57
N SER A 61 -13.78 29.68 24.19
CA SER A 61 -12.88 29.36 25.30
C SER A 61 -11.45 28.98 24.87
N PHE A 62 -11.20 28.82 23.57
CA PHE A 62 -9.90 28.39 23.07
C PHE A 62 -8.97 29.58 22.85
N ASP A 63 -7.74 29.48 23.36
CA ASP A 63 -6.69 30.45 23.06
C ASP A 63 -6.13 30.21 21.64
N TRP A 64 -6.70 30.90 20.67
CA TRP A 64 -6.27 30.84 19.27
C TRP A 64 -4.83 31.33 19.04
N GLN A 65 -4.31 32.20 19.92
CA GLN A 65 -2.95 32.72 19.83
C GLN A 65 -1.90 31.63 20.15
N SER A 66 -2.31 30.58 20.89
CA SER A 66 -1.48 29.44 21.25
C SER A 66 -1.18 28.52 20.06
N LEU A 67 -1.88 28.67 18.93
CA LEU A 67 -1.67 27.81 17.76
C LEU A 67 -0.28 28.02 17.15
N PRO A 68 0.35 26.93 16.65
CA PRO A 68 1.66 27.01 16.04
C PRO A 68 1.62 27.78 14.71
N ALA A 69 2.79 28.07 14.16
CA ALA A 69 2.90 28.76 12.87
C ALA A 69 2.34 27.97 11.68
N ALA A 70 2.21 26.65 11.81
CA ALA A 70 1.68 25.77 10.78
C ALA A 70 0.78 24.69 11.40
N PHE A 71 -0.42 24.52 10.84
CA PHE A 71 -1.38 23.49 11.25
C PHE A 71 -2.36 23.21 10.11
N ALA A 72 -3.17 22.18 10.27
CA ALA A 72 -4.34 21.93 9.45
C ALA A 72 -5.60 21.92 10.33
N LEU A 73 -6.58 22.77 9.97
CA LEU A 73 -7.93 22.75 10.51
C LEU A 73 -8.81 21.94 9.56
N LYS A 74 -9.56 20.97 10.10
CA LYS A 74 -10.40 20.10 9.27
C LYS A 74 -11.60 19.51 10.03
N PRO A 75 -12.67 19.15 9.30
CA PRO A 75 -13.75 18.32 9.83
C PRO A 75 -13.27 16.89 10.15
N SER A 76 -13.84 16.30 11.20
CA SER A 76 -13.56 14.91 11.61
C SER A 76 -14.09 13.91 10.59
N ARG A 77 -15.29 14.14 10.04
CA ARG A 77 -16.02 13.26 9.11
C ARG A 77 -16.16 13.83 7.70
N GLY A 78 -15.43 14.91 7.39
CA GLY A 78 -15.60 15.61 6.11
C GLY A 78 -15.34 14.77 4.86
N LEU A 79 -16.05 15.12 3.79
CA LEU A 79 -16.05 14.41 2.50
C LEU A 79 -15.07 15.07 1.52
N GLY A 80 -14.38 14.27 0.68
CA GLY A 80 -13.66 14.80 -0.50
C GLY A 80 -12.47 15.74 -0.25
N GLY A 81 -12.13 16.02 1.01
CA GLY A 81 -11.16 17.04 1.40
C GLY A 81 -11.75 18.45 1.52
N GLU A 82 -13.06 18.57 1.58
CA GLU A 82 -13.79 19.81 1.86
C GLU A 82 -13.64 20.22 3.33
N GLY A 83 -13.78 21.51 3.61
CA GLY A 83 -13.59 22.07 4.95
C GLY A 83 -12.14 22.02 5.47
N ILE A 84 -11.16 21.61 4.66
CA ILE A 84 -9.75 21.57 5.07
C ILE A 84 -9.07 22.91 4.79
N VAL A 85 -8.66 23.58 5.86
CA VAL A 85 -7.80 24.76 5.83
C VAL A 85 -6.40 24.36 6.28
N VAL A 86 -5.41 24.57 5.41
CA VAL A 86 -4.00 24.26 5.71
C VAL A 86 -3.20 25.55 5.73
N VAL A 87 -2.62 25.88 6.88
CA VAL A 87 -1.76 27.05 7.08
C VAL A 87 -0.30 26.63 7.23
N LYS A 88 0.61 27.45 6.70
CA LYS A 88 2.04 27.14 6.64
C LYS A 88 2.92 28.06 7.46
N THR A 89 2.50 29.30 7.61
CA THR A 89 3.27 30.32 8.33
C THR A 89 2.31 31.24 9.05
N ARG A 90 2.75 31.75 10.20
CA ARG A 90 2.12 32.88 10.87
C ARG A 90 2.62 34.18 10.25
N THR A 91 1.79 35.21 10.27
CA THR A 91 2.19 36.56 9.84
C THR A 91 3.11 37.20 10.88
N LYS A 92 3.86 38.25 10.50
CA LYS A 92 4.90 38.87 11.36
C LYS A 92 4.31 39.57 12.59
N ASP A 93 3.17 40.21 12.39
CA ASP A 93 2.25 40.80 13.37
C ASP A 93 1.56 39.76 14.28
N LYS A 94 1.70 38.45 13.99
CA LYS A 94 1.17 37.30 14.76
C LYS A 94 -0.35 37.26 14.92
N ASP A 95 -1.10 38.10 14.24
CA ASP A 95 -2.57 38.18 14.28
C ASP A 95 -3.25 37.27 13.24
N ALA A 96 -2.51 36.73 12.27
CA ALA A 96 -3.04 35.90 11.19
C ALA A 96 -2.07 34.81 10.72
N TRP A 97 -2.54 33.97 9.81
CA TRP A 97 -1.77 32.95 9.13
C TRP A 97 -1.88 33.07 7.62
N ILE A 98 -0.92 32.45 6.92
CA ILE A 98 -0.93 32.32 5.46
C ILE A 98 -1.19 30.87 5.09
N THR A 99 -2.22 30.66 4.26
CA THR A 99 -2.63 29.34 3.77
C THR A 99 -1.68 28.79 2.70
N THR A 100 -1.85 27.51 2.34
CA THR A 100 -1.14 26.92 1.19
C THR A 100 -1.45 27.58 -0.15
N GLN A 101 -2.56 28.31 -0.23
CA GLN A 101 -3.04 29.06 -1.38
C GLN A 101 -2.51 30.50 -1.39
N LYS A 102 -1.77 30.93 -0.35
CA LYS A 102 -1.29 32.31 -0.14
C LYS A 102 -2.39 33.31 0.24
N SER A 103 -3.53 32.84 0.76
CA SER A 103 -4.51 33.72 1.39
C SER A 103 -4.15 33.98 2.85
N ARG A 104 -4.47 35.18 3.35
CA ARG A 104 -4.42 35.52 4.77
C ARG A 104 -5.69 34.96 5.44
N VAL A 105 -5.55 34.39 6.63
CA VAL A 105 -6.66 33.91 7.46
C VAL A 105 -6.42 34.34 8.91
N GLY A 106 -7.35 35.12 9.46
CA GLY A 106 -7.33 35.59 10.84
C GLY A 106 -7.99 34.63 11.81
N ILE A 107 -8.02 35.01 13.08
CA ILE A 107 -8.67 34.22 14.15
C ILE A 107 -10.18 34.12 13.89
N GLU A 108 -10.85 35.23 13.59
CA GLU A 108 -12.30 35.25 13.36
C GLU A 108 -12.71 34.41 12.14
N ASP A 109 -11.90 34.40 11.07
CA ASP A 109 -12.12 33.52 9.92
C ASP A 109 -12.06 32.03 10.32
N LEU A 110 -11.11 31.66 11.20
CA LEU A 110 -10.98 30.29 11.68
C LEU A 110 -12.13 29.91 12.61
N LYS A 111 -12.60 30.83 13.46
CA LYS A 111 -13.76 30.62 14.33
C LYS A 111 -15.00 30.35 13.49
N LEU A 112 -15.29 31.20 12.51
CA LEU A 112 -16.41 31.04 11.59
C LEU A 112 -16.32 29.70 10.85
N HIS A 113 -15.15 29.36 10.31
CA HIS A 113 -14.95 28.08 9.63
C HIS A 113 -15.15 26.86 10.55
N VAL A 114 -14.83 26.97 11.85
CA VAL A 114 -15.16 25.93 12.83
C VAL A 114 -16.67 25.84 13.05
N GLN A 115 -17.38 26.97 13.14
CA GLN A 115 -18.85 26.99 13.26
C GLN A 115 -19.50 26.27 12.06
N ASP A 116 -19.08 26.57 10.84
CA ASP A 116 -19.55 25.90 9.62
C ASP A 116 -19.34 24.38 9.69
N ILE A 117 -18.19 23.93 10.21
CA ILE A 117 -17.91 22.49 10.41
C ILE A 117 -18.88 21.89 11.44
N LEU A 118 -19.12 22.57 12.57
CA LEU A 118 -20.01 22.08 13.63
C LEU A 118 -21.46 21.98 13.15
N GLU A 119 -21.90 22.91 12.30
CA GLU A 119 -23.22 22.90 11.66
C GLU A 119 -23.35 21.86 10.54
N GLY A 120 -22.23 21.28 10.11
CA GLY A 120 -22.19 20.16 9.19
C GLY A 120 -21.95 20.52 7.74
N ALA A 121 -21.55 21.76 7.42
CA ALA A 121 -21.39 22.28 6.04
C ALA A 121 -20.48 21.43 5.13
N PHE A 122 -19.57 20.65 5.72
CA PHE A 122 -18.59 19.82 4.98
C PHE A 122 -18.75 18.32 5.21
N SER A 123 -19.82 17.92 5.90
CA SER A 123 -20.10 16.52 6.25
C SER A 123 -21.04 15.88 5.22
N LEU A 124 -21.03 14.55 5.16
CA LEU A 124 -21.98 13.84 4.30
C LEU A 124 -23.42 14.03 4.81
N GLY A 125 -24.27 14.67 4.01
CA GLY A 125 -25.67 14.89 4.34
C GLY A 125 -25.93 16.06 5.29
N ASN A 126 -24.98 17.01 5.40
CA ASN A 126 -25.10 18.22 6.22
C ASN A 126 -25.46 17.91 7.69
N VAL A 127 -24.81 16.89 8.25
CA VAL A 127 -24.99 16.48 9.65
C VAL A 127 -23.94 17.15 10.53
N PRO A 128 -24.28 17.53 11.78
CA PRO A 128 -23.30 18.10 12.70
C PRO A 128 -22.04 17.24 12.84
N ASP A 129 -20.87 17.87 12.79
CA ASP A 129 -19.56 17.22 12.90
C ASP A 129 -18.72 17.84 14.04
N SER A 130 -17.50 17.37 14.21
CA SER A 130 -16.49 17.98 15.07
C SER A 130 -15.33 18.49 14.25
N ALA A 131 -14.84 19.69 14.57
CA ALA A 131 -13.62 20.22 13.97
C ALA A 131 -12.39 19.77 14.78
N LEU A 132 -11.25 19.66 14.10
CA LEU A 132 -9.96 19.47 14.76
C LEU A 132 -8.87 20.30 14.12
N VAL A 133 -7.97 20.79 14.98
CA VAL A 133 -6.70 21.40 14.57
C VAL A 133 -5.60 20.39 14.84
N GLN A 134 -4.80 20.11 13.81
CA GLN A 134 -3.74 19.12 13.87
C GLN A 134 -2.42 19.62 13.28
N GLU A 135 -1.36 18.87 13.57
CA GLU A 135 -0.04 19.03 13.01
C GLU A 135 -0.08 19.13 11.47
N PHE A 136 0.61 20.15 10.96
CA PHE A 136 0.89 20.26 9.53
C PHE A 136 2.02 19.30 9.16
N VAL A 137 1.71 18.31 8.32
CA VAL A 137 2.74 17.39 7.83
C VAL A 137 3.43 17.99 6.60
N GLY A 138 4.71 18.33 6.74
CA GLY A 138 5.55 18.84 5.66
C GLY A 138 5.88 17.81 4.58
N ARG A 139 6.48 18.27 3.47
CA ARG A 139 6.88 17.40 2.35
C ARG A 139 8.23 16.73 2.62
N HIS A 140 8.27 15.40 2.70
CA HIS A 140 9.53 14.65 2.79
C HIS A 140 10.45 14.90 1.58
N LYS A 141 11.77 14.89 1.81
CA LYS A 141 12.81 15.17 0.80
C LYS A 141 12.68 14.34 -0.47
N ALA A 142 12.28 13.07 -0.33
CA ALA A 142 12.08 12.15 -1.45
C ALA A 142 11.04 12.63 -2.47
N PHE A 143 10.08 13.47 -2.04
CA PHE A 143 8.95 13.87 -2.88
C PHE A 143 8.93 15.35 -3.27
N ARG A 144 9.83 16.18 -2.73
CA ARG A 144 9.82 17.64 -2.97
C ARG A 144 9.84 18.01 -4.46
N LYS A 145 10.59 17.26 -5.27
CA LYS A 145 10.74 17.49 -6.72
C LYS A 145 9.54 17.00 -7.54
N TYR A 146 8.63 16.24 -6.93
CA TYR A 146 7.50 15.61 -7.62
C TYR A 146 6.15 16.26 -7.26
N ALA A 147 5.98 16.70 -6.02
CA ALA A 147 4.71 17.24 -5.52
C ALA A 147 4.62 18.77 -5.59
N TYR A 148 3.49 19.28 -6.07
CA TYR A 148 3.17 20.71 -6.07
C TYR A 148 2.58 21.14 -4.73
N ARG A 149 3.31 22.00 -3.99
CA ARG A 149 2.94 22.66 -2.70
C ARG A 149 2.56 21.76 -1.51
N GLY A 150 1.63 20.83 -1.67
CA GLY A 150 1.09 19.98 -0.60
C GLY A 150 1.79 18.63 -0.48
N THR A 151 1.31 17.83 0.46
CA THR A 151 1.98 16.62 0.93
C THR A 151 1.48 15.41 0.17
N PRO A 152 2.35 14.71 -0.58
CA PRO A 152 1.98 13.44 -1.19
C PRO A 152 1.77 12.37 -0.14
N ASP A 153 0.83 11.49 -0.41
CA ASP A 153 0.48 10.36 0.44
C ASP A 153 0.62 9.03 -0.30
N ILE A 154 0.74 7.97 0.47
CA ILE A 154 0.90 6.60 0.04
C ILE A 154 -0.36 5.86 0.48
N ARG A 155 -1.21 5.50 -0.48
CA ARG A 155 -2.39 4.68 -0.22
C ARG A 155 -2.03 3.21 -0.34
N ILE A 156 -2.36 2.43 0.68
CA ILE A 156 -2.19 0.98 0.71
C ILE A 156 -3.54 0.33 0.94
N ILE A 157 -3.92 -0.62 0.08
CA ILE A 157 -5.07 -1.48 0.33
C ILE A 157 -4.59 -2.68 1.14
N VAL A 158 -5.21 -2.90 2.30
CA VAL A 158 -4.95 -4.05 3.16
C VAL A 158 -6.20 -4.93 3.16
N PHE A 159 -5.99 -6.24 3.00
CA PHE A 159 -7.05 -7.24 3.08
C PHE A 159 -6.55 -8.50 3.76
N ASN A 160 -7.33 -9.04 4.70
CA ASN A 160 -6.96 -10.21 5.50
C ASN A 160 -5.52 -10.08 6.09
N ARG A 161 -5.22 -8.90 6.66
CA ARG A 161 -3.89 -8.55 7.21
C ARG A 161 -2.73 -8.62 6.20
N VAL A 162 -3.00 -8.62 4.89
CA VAL A 162 -1.99 -8.57 3.83
C VAL A 162 -2.13 -7.26 3.06
N PRO A 163 -1.06 -6.45 2.93
CA PRO A 163 -1.03 -5.34 1.99
C PRO A 163 -1.07 -5.86 0.55
N VAL A 164 -2.15 -5.58 -0.19
CA VAL A 164 -2.36 -6.20 -1.52
C VAL A 164 -1.97 -5.29 -2.68
N MET A 165 -2.01 -3.97 -2.50
CA MET A 165 -1.74 -2.99 -3.55
C MET A 165 -1.44 -1.63 -2.95
N ALA A 166 -0.52 -0.88 -3.57
CA ALA A 166 -0.16 0.45 -3.11
C ALA A 166 0.00 1.44 -4.28
N MET A 167 -0.20 2.73 -3.99
CA MET A 167 0.12 3.82 -4.90
C MET A 167 0.59 5.06 -4.12
N LEU A 168 1.48 5.82 -4.74
CA LEU A 168 1.84 7.18 -4.35
C LEU A 168 0.89 8.14 -5.06
N ARG A 169 0.26 9.06 -4.32
CA ARG A 169 -0.54 10.15 -4.88
C ARG A 169 0.26 11.43 -4.81
N LEU A 170 0.51 12.03 -5.97
CA LEU A 170 1.32 13.25 -6.10
C LEU A 170 0.39 14.45 -6.38
N PRO A 171 0.37 15.44 -5.48
CA PRO A 171 -0.33 16.69 -5.70
C PRO A 171 0.18 17.44 -6.94
N THR A 172 -0.76 18.01 -7.70
CA THR A 172 -0.50 18.80 -8.91
C THR A 172 -1.00 20.24 -8.73
N LYS A 173 -0.72 21.08 -9.73
CA LYS A 173 -1.30 22.43 -9.79
C LYS A 173 -2.82 22.37 -9.91
N GLU A 174 -3.31 21.46 -10.75
CA GLU A 174 -4.74 21.21 -10.97
C GLU A 174 -5.46 20.80 -9.68
N SER A 175 -4.85 19.94 -8.87
CA SER A 175 -5.43 19.52 -7.59
C SER A 175 -5.32 20.56 -6.47
N GLY A 176 -4.87 21.78 -6.78
CA GLY A 176 -4.65 22.82 -5.78
C GLY A 176 -3.60 22.43 -4.73
N GLY A 177 -2.73 21.46 -5.03
CA GLY A 177 -1.80 20.89 -4.07
C GLY A 177 -2.39 19.81 -3.15
N ARG A 178 -3.56 19.24 -3.46
CA ARG A 178 -4.16 18.11 -2.74
C ARG A 178 -3.81 16.78 -3.39
N ALA A 179 -3.73 15.70 -2.60
CA ALA A 179 -3.49 14.35 -3.11
C ALA A 179 -4.81 13.61 -3.45
N ASN A 180 -5.74 14.33 -4.09
CA ASN A 180 -7.03 13.82 -4.51
C ASN A 180 -7.05 13.55 -6.02
N MET A 181 -7.21 12.28 -6.42
CA MET A 181 -7.23 11.87 -7.84
C MET A 181 -8.45 12.37 -8.61
N TYR A 182 -9.55 12.73 -7.93
CA TYR A 182 -10.70 13.36 -8.59
C TYR A 182 -10.44 14.83 -8.90
N GLN A 183 -9.52 15.47 -8.18
CA GLN A 183 -9.10 16.85 -8.39
C GLN A 183 -7.84 16.93 -9.29
N GLY A 184 -7.42 15.85 -9.96
CA GLY A 184 -6.25 15.89 -10.85
C GLY A 184 -4.90 15.58 -10.20
N ALA A 185 -4.87 14.95 -9.01
CA ALA A 185 -3.63 14.40 -8.47
C ALA A 185 -3.17 13.17 -9.27
N ILE A 186 -1.86 13.06 -9.52
CA ILE A 186 -1.27 11.92 -10.23
C ILE A 186 -1.23 10.72 -9.31
N ALA A 187 -1.61 9.54 -9.80
CA ALA A 187 -1.42 8.28 -9.07
C ALA A 187 -0.29 7.47 -9.69
N VAL A 188 0.64 7.02 -8.86
CA VAL A 188 1.80 6.23 -9.28
C VAL A 188 1.78 4.89 -8.55
N GLY A 189 1.63 3.79 -9.26
CA GLY A 189 1.61 2.45 -8.66
C GLY A 189 2.95 2.12 -8.00
N ILE A 190 2.93 1.41 -6.87
CA ILE A 190 4.14 1.01 -6.14
C ILE A 190 4.27 -0.51 -6.17
N ASP A 191 5.46 -0.99 -6.50
CA ASP A 191 5.77 -2.41 -6.38
C ASP A 191 5.84 -2.84 -4.90
N MET A 192 5.04 -3.84 -4.53
CA MET A 192 4.92 -4.27 -3.13
C MET A 192 6.24 -4.84 -2.58
N ALA A 193 7.02 -5.51 -3.42
CA ALA A 193 8.27 -6.13 -2.99
C ALA A 193 9.38 -5.10 -2.70
N THR A 194 9.55 -4.14 -3.60
CA THR A 194 10.69 -3.21 -3.59
C THR A 194 10.38 -1.82 -3.05
N GLY A 195 9.11 -1.41 -3.02
CA GLY A 195 8.73 -0.04 -2.68
C GLY A 195 9.16 0.97 -3.75
N ILE A 196 9.35 0.53 -5.00
CA ILE A 196 9.73 1.38 -6.12
C ILE A 196 8.50 1.68 -6.97
N THR A 197 8.32 2.93 -7.35
CA THR A 197 7.22 3.32 -8.24
C THR A 197 7.35 2.71 -9.63
N THR A 198 6.21 2.40 -10.24
CA THR A 198 6.12 1.64 -11.50
C THR A 198 5.51 2.48 -12.62
N LYS A 199 4.18 2.52 -12.71
CA LYS A 199 3.45 3.25 -13.75
C LYS A 199 2.70 4.41 -13.12
N ALA A 200 2.51 5.49 -13.86
CA ALA A 200 1.73 6.63 -13.40
C ALA A 200 0.49 6.82 -14.27
N TYR A 201 -0.55 7.36 -13.65
CA TYR A 201 -1.87 7.54 -14.22
C TYR A 201 -2.40 8.93 -13.86
N LEU A 202 -2.96 9.63 -14.86
CA LEU A 202 -3.61 10.93 -14.74
C LEU A 202 -4.72 11.00 -15.80
N HIS A 203 -5.94 11.37 -15.41
CA HIS A 203 -7.06 11.65 -16.32
C HIS A 203 -7.44 10.59 -17.36
N GLY A 204 -7.26 9.31 -17.07
CA GLY A 204 -7.53 8.24 -18.04
C GLY A 204 -6.27 7.68 -18.67
N ASP A 205 -5.19 8.47 -18.68
CA ASP A 205 -3.99 8.17 -19.42
C ASP A 205 -2.84 7.71 -18.55
N LEU A 206 -2.00 6.85 -19.13
CA LEU A 206 -0.72 6.50 -18.56
C LEU A 206 0.29 7.58 -18.91
N ILE A 207 0.97 8.09 -17.89
CA ILE A 207 2.01 9.11 -18.05
C ILE A 207 3.36 8.57 -17.58
N PHE A 208 4.43 9.01 -18.23
CA PHE A 208 5.81 8.62 -17.89
C PHE A 208 6.55 9.70 -17.12
N HIS A 209 6.30 10.96 -17.49
CA HIS A 209 6.90 12.13 -16.89
C HIS A 209 5.84 12.94 -16.15
N LYS A 210 6.26 13.67 -15.12
CA LYS A 210 5.39 14.62 -14.45
C LYS A 210 5.01 15.73 -15.44
N PRO A 211 3.72 16.08 -15.59
CA PRO A 211 3.28 17.13 -16.49
C PRO A 211 4.06 18.44 -16.31
N GLY A 212 4.46 19.03 -17.44
CA GLY A 212 5.27 20.23 -17.53
C GLY A 212 6.73 20.06 -17.11
N THR A 213 7.25 18.83 -17.02
CA THR A 213 8.66 18.56 -16.67
C THR A 213 9.17 17.27 -17.33
N GLU A 214 10.48 17.10 -17.45
CA GLU A 214 11.10 15.84 -17.90
C GLU A 214 11.28 14.81 -16.76
N ARG A 215 10.65 15.05 -15.61
CA ARG A 215 10.93 14.27 -14.41
C ARG A 215 10.15 12.95 -14.44
N LYS A 216 10.86 11.82 -14.56
CA LYS A 216 10.28 10.48 -14.59
C LYS A 216 9.54 10.15 -13.29
N LEU A 217 8.35 9.56 -13.41
CA LEU A 217 7.52 9.15 -12.26
C LEU A 217 7.78 7.70 -11.82
N ARG A 218 8.39 6.90 -12.69
CA ARG A 218 8.88 5.54 -12.41
C ARG A 218 10.23 5.58 -11.71
N GLY A 219 10.48 4.60 -10.83
CA GLY A 219 11.80 4.43 -10.20
C GLY A 219 12.00 5.20 -8.90
N ILE A 220 10.99 5.90 -8.41
CA ILE A 220 11.03 6.60 -7.12
C ILE A 220 11.00 5.54 -6.02
N LYS A 221 12.07 5.47 -5.22
CA LYS A 221 12.16 4.59 -4.05
C LYS A 221 11.43 5.23 -2.87
N ILE A 222 10.43 4.55 -2.32
CA ILE A 222 9.72 4.96 -1.12
C ILE A 222 10.59 4.66 0.11
N PRO A 223 10.95 5.66 0.92
CA PRO A 223 11.64 5.45 2.20
C PRO A 223 10.83 4.58 3.17
N ASP A 224 11.51 3.84 4.04
CA ASP A 224 10.90 3.05 5.12
C ASP A 224 9.79 2.08 4.68
N TRP A 225 9.90 1.55 3.45
CA TRP A 225 8.82 0.81 2.80
C TRP A 225 8.28 -0.37 3.63
N THR A 226 9.16 -1.17 4.24
CA THR A 226 8.73 -2.29 5.09
C THR A 226 7.93 -1.80 6.30
N LYS A 227 8.41 -0.75 6.98
CA LYS A 227 7.75 -0.14 8.14
C LYS A 227 6.38 0.42 7.76
N ILE A 228 6.26 1.08 6.61
CA ILE A 228 4.98 1.56 6.06
C ILE A 228 3.99 0.39 5.88
N LEU A 229 4.44 -0.72 5.29
CA LEU A 229 3.60 -1.89 5.09
C LEU A 229 3.16 -2.52 6.41
N GLU A 230 4.07 -2.67 7.38
CA GLU A 230 3.77 -3.22 8.71
C GLU A 230 2.77 -2.34 9.46
N MET A 231 3.02 -1.03 9.50
CA MET A 231 2.13 -0.03 10.08
C MET A 231 0.73 -0.05 9.46
N SER A 232 0.62 -0.30 8.14
CA SER A 232 -0.70 -0.43 7.49
C SER A 232 -1.48 -1.67 7.96
N VAL A 233 -0.79 -2.78 8.24
CA VAL A 233 -1.42 -3.99 8.79
C VAL A 233 -1.80 -3.78 10.26
N GLU A 234 -0.92 -3.16 11.04
CA GLU A 234 -1.21 -2.82 12.45
C GLU A 234 -2.43 -1.90 12.56
N ALA A 235 -2.53 -0.89 11.70
CA ALA A 235 -3.68 0.01 11.67
C ALA A 235 -4.98 -0.71 11.27
N SER A 236 -4.91 -1.67 10.33
CA SER A 236 -6.03 -2.56 9.97
C SER A 236 -6.51 -3.36 11.18
N MET A 237 -5.57 -3.95 11.93
CA MET A 237 -5.86 -4.77 13.11
C MET A 237 -6.44 -3.92 14.24
N ALA A 238 -5.83 -2.77 14.53
CA ALA A 238 -6.24 -1.87 15.60
C ALA A 238 -7.66 -1.30 15.36
N SER A 239 -8.01 -1.03 14.10
CA SER A 239 -9.35 -0.57 13.73
C SER A 239 -10.39 -1.68 13.62
N GLY A 240 -10.00 -2.97 13.69
CA GLY A 240 -10.92 -4.09 13.51
C GLY A 240 -11.47 -4.22 12.08
N MET A 241 -10.71 -3.73 11.10
CA MET A 241 -11.05 -3.73 9.68
C MET A 241 -10.37 -4.90 8.97
N GLY A 242 -11.14 -5.71 8.25
CA GLY A 242 -10.61 -6.80 7.42
C GLY A 242 -10.26 -6.37 5.99
N TYR A 243 -10.86 -5.29 5.49
CA TYR A 243 -10.60 -4.64 4.20
C TYR A 243 -10.63 -3.11 4.33
N LEU A 244 -9.53 -2.42 4.05
CA LEU A 244 -9.48 -0.95 4.10
C LEU A 244 -8.38 -0.37 3.21
N GLY A 245 -8.46 0.93 2.95
CA GLY A 245 -7.33 1.74 2.50
C GLY A 245 -6.68 2.44 3.69
N VAL A 246 -5.37 2.39 3.78
CA VAL A 246 -4.57 3.14 4.75
C VAL A 246 -3.80 4.21 3.99
N ASP A 247 -3.99 5.45 4.36
CA ASP A 247 -3.30 6.59 3.75
C ASP A 247 -2.17 7.02 4.67
N ILE A 248 -0.94 6.92 4.18
CA ILE A 248 0.28 7.20 4.93
C ILE A 248 1.00 8.38 4.32
N VAL A 249 1.46 9.29 5.15
CA VAL A 249 2.33 10.40 4.75
C VAL A 249 3.72 10.18 5.31
N LEU A 250 4.73 10.70 4.61
CA LEU A 250 6.10 10.74 5.13
C LEU A 250 6.37 12.13 5.70
N HIS A 251 6.49 12.21 7.01
CA HIS A 251 6.97 13.41 7.69
C HIS A 251 8.48 13.59 7.43
N PRO A 252 8.98 14.82 7.21
CA PRO A 252 10.40 15.08 6.94
C PRO A 252 11.37 14.55 8.00
N GLU A 253 10.98 14.63 9.27
CA GLU A 253 11.81 14.25 10.43
C GLU A 253 11.30 12.98 11.13
N LYS A 254 10.04 12.97 11.58
CA LYS A 254 9.38 11.85 12.28
C LYS A 254 9.14 10.58 11.44
N GLY A 255 9.34 10.61 10.12
CA GLY A 255 9.16 9.45 9.24
C GLY A 255 7.68 9.13 8.92
N PRO A 256 7.30 7.86 8.67
CA PRO A 256 5.96 7.50 8.23
C PRO A 256 4.90 7.69 9.32
N MET A 257 3.75 8.25 8.93
CA MET A 257 2.58 8.47 9.78
C MET A 257 1.30 8.08 9.07
N VAL A 258 0.36 7.47 9.78
CA VAL A 258 -0.99 7.23 9.26
C VAL A 258 -1.80 8.53 9.31
N LEU A 259 -2.27 8.96 8.14
CA LEU A 259 -3.10 10.16 7.98
C LEU A 259 -4.59 9.84 8.10
N GLU A 260 -5.04 8.75 7.48
CA GLU A 260 -6.45 8.37 7.40
C GLU A 260 -6.62 6.85 7.20
N LEU A 261 -7.72 6.31 7.72
CA LEU A 261 -8.21 4.96 7.45
C LEU A 261 -9.52 5.05 6.66
N ASN A 262 -9.60 4.34 5.54
CA ASN A 262 -10.71 4.41 4.60
C ASN A 262 -11.39 3.05 4.49
N ALA A 263 -12.61 2.92 5.01
CA ALA A 263 -13.38 1.66 4.98
C ALA A 263 -13.82 1.23 3.56
N GLN A 264 -13.92 2.19 2.65
CA GLN A 264 -14.34 1.99 1.26
C GLN A 264 -13.39 2.69 0.29
N PRO A 265 -12.13 2.23 0.21
CA PRO A 265 -11.13 2.89 -0.60
C PRO A 265 -11.49 2.89 -2.09
N GLY A 266 -11.11 3.96 -2.79
CA GLY A 266 -11.31 4.11 -4.23
C GLY A 266 -10.51 3.09 -5.06
N LEU A 267 -11.07 2.69 -6.20
CA LEU A 267 -10.55 1.59 -7.03
C LEU A 267 -9.59 2.02 -8.15
N LYS A 268 -9.37 3.34 -8.32
CA LYS A 268 -8.41 3.89 -9.32
C LYS A 268 -6.96 3.42 -9.10
N ILE A 269 -6.63 2.91 -7.92
CA ILE A 269 -5.35 2.26 -7.62
C ILE A 269 -5.02 1.10 -8.56
N GLN A 270 -6.04 0.42 -9.11
CA GLN A 270 -5.89 -0.64 -10.11
C GLN A 270 -5.27 -0.12 -11.41
N LEU A 271 -5.64 1.10 -11.82
CA LEU A 271 -5.16 1.75 -13.04
C LEU A 271 -3.69 2.16 -12.87
N ALA A 272 -3.34 2.78 -11.74
CA ALA A 272 -1.96 3.15 -11.42
C ALA A 272 -1.00 1.93 -11.39
N ASN A 273 -1.51 0.76 -11.01
CA ASN A 273 -0.73 -0.48 -10.97
C ASN A 273 -0.85 -1.35 -12.24
N LEU A 274 -1.77 -1.02 -13.16
CA LEU A 274 -2.23 -1.87 -14.26
C LEU A 274 -2.47 -3.34 -13.84
N ALA A 275 -3.06 -3.52 -12.66
CA ALA A 275 -3.32 -4.81 -12.07
C ALA A 275 -4.70 -4.83 -11.41
N GLY A 276 -5.44 -5.91 -11.65
CA GLY A 276 -6.77 -6.07 -11.09
C GLY A 276 -6.71 -6.41 -9.61
N LEU A 277 -7.48 -5.68 -8.79
CA LEU A 277 -7.53 -5.82 -7.34
C LEU A 277 -8.27 -7.10 -6.93
N LYS A 278 -9.36 -7.46 -7.62
CA LYS A 278 -10.17 -8.65 -7.28
C LYS A 278 -9.29 -9.90 -7.19
N LYS A 279 -8.46 -10.13 -8.21
CA LYS A 279 -7.58 -11.30 -8.23
C LYS A 279 -6.52 -11.29 -7.12
N ARG A 280 -6.12 -10.11 -6.65
CA ARG A 280 -5.17 -10.00 -5.53
C ARG A 280 -5.85 -10.31 -4.20
N LEU A 281 -7.08 -9.85 -4.00
CA LEU A 281 -7.88 -10.13 -2.80
C LEU A 281 -8.17 -11.64 -2.68
N GLU A 282 -8.70 -12.27 -3.73
CA GLU A 282 -8.95 -13.73 -3.77
C GLU A 282 -7.72 -14.58 -3.41
N ARG A 283 -6.51 -14.10 -3.75
CA ARG A 283 -5.27 -14.85 -3.47
C ARG A 283 -4.90 -14.90 -2.00
N VAL A 284 -5.42 -13.97 -1.20
CA VAL A 284 -5.08 -13.85 0.22
C VAL A 284 -6.27 -14.11 1.13
N GLU A 285 -7.48 -14.23 0.59
CA GLU A 285 -8.75 -14.39 1.33
C GLU A 285 -8.73 -15.53 2.35
N GLU A 286 -8.20 -16.69 1.96
CA GLU A 286 -8.18 -17.91 2.80
C GLU A 286 -6.83 -18.13 3.51
N LEU A 287 -5.93 -17.16 3.47
CA LEU A 287 -4.61 -17.32 4.09
C LEU A 287 -4.66 -17.04 5.59
N GLU A 288 -3.97 -17.87 6.37
CA GLU A 288 -3.77 -17.62 7.78
C GLU A 288 -2.62 -16.63 7.99
N VAL A 289 -2.93 -15.44 8.51
CA VAL A 289 -1.95 -14.37 8.71
C VAL A 289 -1.73 -14.11 10.20
N ARG A 290 -0.59 -14.62 10.68
CA ARG A 290 -0.11 -14.55 12.07
C ARG A 290 0.05 -13.13 12.63
N GLY A 291 0.38 -12.14 11.80
CA GLY A 291 0.61 -10.77 12.26
C GLY A 291 1.20 -9.86 11.17
N PRO A 292 1.56 -8.61 11.51
CA PRO A 292 2.02 -7.60 10.55
C PRO A 292 3.21 -8.06 9.70
N VAL A 293 4.31 -8.47 10.34
CA VAL A 293 5.52 -8.94 9.66
C VAL A 293 5.23 -10.09 8.70
N HIS A 294 4.38 -11.03 9.11
CA HIS A 294 3.99 -12.18 8.29
C HIS A 294 3.15 -11.74 7.07
N GLY A 295 2.17 -10.86 7.28
CA GLY A 295 1.34 -10.28 6.22
C GLY A 295 2.17 -9.54 5.17
N VAL A 296 3.16 -8.76 5.61
CA VAL A 296 4.10 -8.07 4.72
C VAL A 296 4.96 -9.06 3.94
N LYS A 297 5.45 -10.13 4.57
CA LYS A 297 6.21 -11.18 3.87
C LYS A 297 5.37 -11.84 2.77
N ILE A 298 4.12 -12.19 3.08
CA ILE A 298 3.16 -12.73 2.10
C ILE A 298 2.96 -11.73 0.96
N ALA A 299 2.70 -10.45 1.27
CA ALA A 299 2.49 -9.40 0.28
C ALA A 299 3.66 -9.29 -0.70
N LYS A 300 4.88 -9.17 -0.18
CA LYS A 300 6.11 -9.05 -0.99
C LYS A 300 6.32 -10.28 -1.87
N ALA A 301 6.04 -11.49 -1.35
CA ALA A 301 6.19 -12.72 -2.12
C ALA A 301 5.10 -12.89 -3.21
N LEU A 302 3.86 -12.47 -2.93
CA LEU A 302 2.73 -12.68 -3.85
C LEU A 302 2.58 -11.61 -4.92
N PHE A 303 2.94 -10.37 -4.59
CA PHE A 303 2.62 -9.17 -5.35
C PHE A 303 3.85 -8.41 -5.84
N ALA A 304 5.03 -9.04 -5.82
CA ALA A 304 6.18 -8.56 -6.55
C ALA A 304 5.83 -8.36 -8.03
N ALA A 305 6.13 -7.17 -8.55
CA ALA A 305 6.23 -6.92 -9.97
C ALA A 305 7.27 -7.88 -10.54
N ARG A 306 6.91 -8.55 -11.63
CA ARG A 306 7.79 -9.53 -12.25
C ARG A 306 9.01 -8.78 -12.78
N PHE A 307 10.17 -9.02 -12.17
CA PHE A 307 11.44 -8.46 -12.62
C PHE A 307 11.75 -8.81 -14.09
N ALA A 308 11.14 -9.88 -14.61
CA ALA A 308 11.16 -10.24 -16.03
C ALA A 308 10.70 -9.11 -16.96
N ASP A 309 9.81 -8.21 -16.54
CA ASP A 309 9.41 -7.05 -17.36
C ASP A 309 10.53 -5.97 -17.40
N ARG A 310 11.51 -5.99 -16.49
CA ARG A 310 12.72 -5.14 -16.54
C ARG A 310 13.80 -5.75 -17.44
N VAL A 311 14.09 -7.05 -17.30
CA VAL A 311 15.11 -7.76 -18.09
C VAL A 311 14.73 -7.82 -19.59
N LYS A 312 13.44 -7.96 -19.90
CA LYS A 312 12.92 -7.91 -21.29
C LYS A 312 13.33 -6.66 -22.06
N ALA A 313 13.57 -5.54 -21.38
CA ALA A 313 13.90 -4.26 -22.02
C ALA A 313 15.41 -4.09 -22.26
N GLU A 314 16.27 -4.84 -21.56
CA GLU A 314 17.73 -4.64 -21.59
C GLU A 314 18.51 -5.81 -22.22
N GLU A 315 18.05 -7.07 -22.07
CA GLU A 315 18.87 -8.26 -22.43
C GLU A 315 18.21 -9.23 -23.44
N GLY A 316 17.06 -8.87 -24.02
CA GLY A 316 16.30 -9.77 -24.91
C GLY A 316 15.62 -10.94 -24.16
N ILE A 317 14.93 -11.82 -24.90
CA ILE A 317 14.26 -13.00 -24.31
C ILE A 317 15.27 -14.13 -24.15
N LYS A 318 15.53 -14.56 -22.91
CA LYS A 318 16.47 -15.65 -22.61
C LYS A 318 15.84 -17.02 -22.88
N THR A 319 16.64 -17.94 -23.40
CA THR A 319 16.22 -19.31 -23.69
C THR A 319 16.72 -20.27 -22.61
N VAL A 320 15.87 -21.18 -22.14
CA VAL A 320 16.18 -22.23 -21.15
C VAL A 320 15.82 -23.61 -21.71
N GLY A 321 16.58 -24.63 -21.36
CA GLY A 321 16.30 -26.03 -21.69
C GLY A 321 15.27 -26.67 -20.77
N VAL A 322 14.95 -27.95 -21.00
CA VAL A 322 14.07 -28.74 -20.13
C VAL A 322 14.72 -28.99 -18.75
N TRP A 323 16.05 -29.06 -18.71
CA TRP A 323 16.85 -29.28 -17.52
C TRP A 323 17.83 -28.14 -17.33
N GLU A 324 17.82 -27.52 -16.15
CA GLU A 324 18.59 -26.31 -15.87
C GLU A 324 19.29 -26.40 -14.51
N ASP A 325 20.51 -25.89 -14.44
CA ASP A 325 21.19 -25.67 -13.16
C ASP A 325 20.77 -24.32 -12.59
N VAL A 326 20.07 -24.37 -11.46
CA VAL A 326 19.45 -23.21 -10.85
C VAL A 326 20.15 -22.90 -9.54
N ARG A 327 20.61 -21.65 -9.40
CA ARG A 327 21.24 -21.19 -8.14
C ARG A 327 20.17 -20.71 -7.18
N VAL A 328 19.83 -21.53 -6.19
CA VAL A 328 18.88 -21.21 -5.13
C VAL A 328 19.59 -20.50 -3.98
N VAL A 329 18.96 -19.46 -3.43
CA VAL A 329 19.45 -18.79 -2.22
C VAL A 329 18.98 -19.57 -1.00
N GLY A 330 19.93 -20.09 -0.22
CA GLY A 330 19.67 -20.82 1.03
C GLY A 330 19.30 -19.90 2.19
N GLY A 331 18.92 -20.49 3.32
CA GLY A 331 18.70 -19.79 4.58
C GLY A 331 19.96 -19.13 5.14
N ASP A 332 21.13 -19.63 4.74
CA ASP A 332 22.47 -19.08 4.99
C ASP A 332 22.83 -17.89 4.08
N HIS A 333 21.90 -17.45 3.23
CA HIS A 333 22.08 -16.43 2.20
C HIS A 333 23.11 -16.76 1.11
N LYS A 334 23.65 -17.99 1.09
CA LYS A 334 24.56 -18.47 0.04
C LYS A 334 23.76 -19.01 -1.14
N LYS A 335 24.41 -19.04 -2.31
CA LYS A 335 23.84 -19.61 -3.54
C LYS A 335 24.25 -21.06 -3.65
N HIS A 336 23.26 -21.95 -3.78
CA HIS A 336 23.42 -23.38 -3.93
C HIS A 336 22.89 -23.81 -5.30
N THR A 337 23.70 -24.48 -6.09
CA THR A 337 23.27 -24.98 -7.41
C THR A 337 22.46 -26.25 -7.24
N ILE A 338 21.24 -26.27 -7.78
CA ILE A 338 20.37 -27.43 -7.80
C ILE A 338 19.82 -27.66 -9.21
N LYS A 339 19.69 -28.94 -9.59
CA LYS A 339 19.04 -29.29 -10.86
C LYS A 339 17.55 -29.01 -10.79
N ALA A 340 17.04 -28.34 -11.81
CA ALA A 340 15.63 -28.03 -11.97
C ALA A 340 15.08 -28.61 -13.28
N LYS A 341 13.83 -29.07 -13.23
CA LYS A 341 13.04 -29.32 -14.43
C LYS A 341 12.24 -28.07 -14.76
N ILE A 342 12.37 -27.59 -15.98
CA ILE A 342 11.48 -26.58 -16.56
C ILE A 342 10.22 -27.32 -17.03
N ASP A 343 9.10 -27.09 -16.35
CA ASP A 343 7.86 -27.84 -16.59
C ASP A 343 6.72 -26.89 -16.97
N THR A 344 6.42 -26.86 -18.27
CA THR A 344 5.31 -26.06 -18.82
C THR A 344 3.94 -26.65 -18.50
N GLY A 345 3.83 -27.92 -18.09
CA GLY A 345 2.59 -28.50 -17.56
C GLY A 345 2.28 -27.98 -16.15
N ALA A 346 3.31 -27.84 -15.32
CA ALA A 346 3.18 -27.33 -13.96
C ALA A 346 2.83 -25.84 -13.92
N TRP A 347 1.68 -25.50 -13.33
CA TRP A 347 1.30 -24.10 -13.14
C TRP A 347 2.19 -23.37 -12.12
N LYS A 348 2.56 -24.06 -11.03
CA LYS A 348 3.38 -23.53 -9.93
C LYS A 348 4.66 -24.34 -9.78
N SER A 349 5.70 -23.67 -9.33
CA SER A 349 6.98 -24.27 -8.96
C SER A 349 6.90 -25.04 -7.64
N SER A 350 7.74 -26.05 -7.49
CA SER A 350 7.79 -26.91 -6.29
C SER A 350 9.21 -27.39 -6.02
N ILE A 351 9.57 -27.50 -4.75
CA ILE A 351 10.87 -28.00 -4.30
C ILE A 351 10.70 -29.23 -3.40
N ASP A 352 11.65 -30.15 -3.49
CA ASP A 352 11.74 -31.33 -2.64
C ASP A 352 11.91 -30.95 -1.16
N ARG A 353 11.28 -31.71 -0.27
CA ARG A 353 11.27 -31.48 1.17
C ARG A 353 12.65 -31.59 1.81
N GLU A 354 13.41 -32.62 1.45
CA GLU A 354 14.73 -32.86 2.06
C GLU A 354 15.73 -31.83 1.57
N VAL A 355 15.65 -31.44 0.29
CA VAL A 355 16.47 -30.37 -0.27
C VAL A 355 16.13 -29.02 0.37
N ALA A 356 14.84 -28.70 0.55
CA ALA A 356 14.44 -27.49 1.25
C ALA A 356 14.89 -27.46 2.72
N LYS A 357 14.91 -28.61 3.40
CA LYS A 357 15.44 -28.76 4.76
C LYS A 357 16.96 -28.55 4.79
N LYS A 358 17.70 -29.19 3.89
CA LYS A 358 19.16 -29.06 3.75
C LYS A 358 19.60 -27.63 3.44
N LEU A 359 18.84 -26.93 2.61
CA LEU A 359 19.10 -25.53 2.26
C LEU A 359 18.69 -24.53 3.37
N GLY A 360 18.11 -25.00 4.49
CA GLY A 360 17.66 -24.13 5.59
C GLY A 360 16.48 -23.22 5.24
N ILE A 361 15.77 -23.48 4.14
CA ILE A 361 14.66 -22.64 3.65
C ILE A 361 13.28 -23.12 4.12
N LEU A 362 13.23 -24.21 4.90
CA LEU A 362 12.01 -24.75 5.52
C LEU A 362 11.77 -24.23 6.95
N ASP A 363 12.49 -23.19 7.37
CA ASP A 363 12.31 -22.56 8.68
C ASP A 363 10.92 -21.91 8.87
N LYS A 364 10.45 -21.82 10.12
CA LYS A 364 9.14 -21.22 10.49
C LYS A 364 8.99 -19.77 10.02
N SER A 365 10.09 -19.02 9.93
CA SER A 365 10.10 -17.66 9.41
C SER A 365 9.90 -17.61 7.90
N ASN A 366 10.28 -18.66 7.16
CA ASN A 366 10.19 -18.72 5.69
C ASN A 366 8.94 -19.41 5.14
N ILE A 367 8.26 -20.19 5.98
CA ILE A 367 6.92 -20.70 5.69
C ILE A 367 5.93 -19.53 5.66
N LEU A 368 5.28 -19.35 4.52
CA LEU A 368 4.29 -18.29 4.27
C LEU A 368 2.89 -18.75 4.66
N TRP A 369 2.52 -19.98 4.35
CA TRP A 369 1.29 -20.63 4.82
C TRP A 369 1.35 -22.12 4.50
N THR A 370 0.36 -22.86 4.97
CA THR A 370 0.15 -24.27 4.66
C THR A 370 -1.15 -24.40 3.89
N LYS A 371 -1.19 -25.25 2.86
CA LYS A 371 -2.41 -25.49 2.07
C LYS A 371 -2.62 -26.99 1.88
N ILE A 372 -3.87 -27.43 2.05
CA ILE A 372 -4.31 -28.78 1.71
C ILE A 372 -4.52 -28.86 0.21
N TYR A 373 -3.85 -29.82 -0.43
CA TYR A 373 -4.03 -30.15 -1.84
C TYR A 373 -4.78 -31.47 -1.93
N LYS A 374 -5.88 -31.47 -2.70
CA LYS A 374 -6.58 -32.71 -3.09
C LYS A 374 -6.00 -33.19 -4.42
N SER A 375 -5.64 -34.46 -4.48
CA SER A 375 -5.23 -35.16 -5.70
C SER A 375 -5.97 -36.49 -5.80
N SER A 376 -5.83 -37.17 -6.94
CA SER A 376 -6.32 -38.55 -7.11
C SER A 376 -5.74 -39.53 -6.07
N LEU A 377 -4.57 -39.21 -5.51
CA LEU A 377 -3.87 -40.00 -4.49
C LEU A 377 -4.25 -39.58 -3.04
N GLY A 378 -5.24 -38.72 -2.86
CA GLY A 378 -5.72 -38.27 -1.55
C GLY A 378 -5.41 -36.81 -1.22
N LYS A 379 -5.51 -36.48 0.08
CA LYS A 379 -5.28 -35.14 0.61
C LYS A 379 -3.86 -35.03 1.15
N GLU A 380 -3.06 -34.12 0.61
CA GLU A 380 -1.72 -33.82 1.11
C GLU A 380 -1.63 -32.37 1.60
N THR A 381 -1.16 -32.20 2.83
CA THR A 381 -0.88 -30.89 3.40
C THR A 381 0.52 -30.44 3.00
N ARG A 382 0.62 -29.35 2.23
CA ARG A 382 1.90 -28.83 1.73
C ARG A 382 2.20 -27.45 2.30
N LYS A 383 3.43 -27.27 2.78
CA LYS A 383 3.98 -25.96 3.16
C LYS A 383 4.28 -25.16 1.89
N VAL A 384 3.97 -23.87 1.91
CA VAL A 384 4.36 -22.92 0.86
C VAL A 384 5.40 -21.98 1.44
N ILE A 385 6.55 -21.89 0.78
CA ILE A 385 7.68 -21.06 1.21
C ILE A 385 7.98 -20.00 0.15
N SER A 386 8.65 -18.93 0.57
CA SER A 386 9.30 -18.01 -0.37
C SER A 386 10.63 -18.62 -0.84
N LEU A 387 10.89 -18.53 -2.14
CA LEU A 387 12.14 -18.98 -2.75
C LEU A 387 12.70 -17.87 -3.62
N THR A 388 13.99 -17.57 -3.45
CA THR A 388 14.75 -16.75 -4.41
C THR A 388 15.76 -17.63 -5.10
N TYR A 389 15.81 -17.57 -6.42
CA TYR A 389 16.77 -18.31 -7.23
C TYR A 389 17.18 -17.52 -8.47
N TYR A 390 18.20 -18.00 -9.17
CA TYR A 390 18.67 -17.43 -10.42
C TYR A 390 18.55 -18.47 -11.52
N LEU A 391 17.80 -18.14 -12.58
CA LEU A 391 17.62 -18.95 -13.79
C LEU A 391 18.19 -18.16 -14.98
N ALA A 392 19.15 -18.73 -15.71
CA ALA A 392 19.89 -18.05 -16.79
C ALA A 392 20.37 -16.63 -16.39
N GLY A 393 20.94 -16.51 -15.19
CA GLY A 393 21.41 -15.24 -14.62
C GLY A 393 20.32 -14.31 -14.08
N THR A 394 19.05 -14.53 -14.42
CA THR A 394 17.93 -13.70 -13.98
C THR A 394 17.48 -14.08 -12.58
N ARG A 395 17.48 -13.10 -11.65
CA ARG A 395 16.98 -13.29 -10.29
C ARG A 395 15.44 -13.38 -10.28
N ILE A 396 14.92 -14.45 -9.70
CA ILE A 396 13.49 -14.70 -9.54
C ILE A 396 13.21 -14.89 -8.05
N SER A 397 12.28 -14.12 -7.51
CA SER A 397 11.71 -14.32 -6.16
C SER A 397 10.24 -14.71 -6.31
N THR A 398 9.89 -15.90 -5.84
CA THR A 398 8.56 -16.50 -6.03
C THR A 398 8.14 -17.31 -4.80
N ILE A 399 7.00 -17.98 -4.92
CA ILE A 399 6.50 -18.94 -3.94
C ILE A 399 6.60 -20.34 -4.53
N VAL A 400 6.98 -21.31 -3.71
CA VAL A 400 7.07 -22.72 -4.13
C VAL A 400 6.37 -23.62 -3.14
N ASN A 401 5.76 -24.69 -3.64
CA ASN A 401 5.24 -25.74 -2.78
C ASN A 401 6.38 -26.67 -2.34
N VAL A 402 6.40 -27.04 -1.07
CA VAL A 402 7.28 -28.09 -0.56
C VAL A 402 6.56 -29.42 -0.67
N ALA A 403 7.13 -30.37 -1.41
CA ALA A 403 6.53 -31.68 -1.67
C ALA A 403 7.58 -32.79 -1.53
N GLY A 404 7.16 -34.01 -1.18
CA GLY A 404 8.04 -35.18 -1.21
C GLY A 404 8.29 -35.60 -2.65
N ARG A 405 9.50 -35.36 -3.16
CA ARG A 405 9.88 -35.59 -4.56
C ARG A 405 11.22 -36.31 -4.69
N SER A 406 11.71 -36.91 -3.61
CA SER A 406 12.98 -37.63 -3.53
C SER A 406 13.12 -38.76 -4.57
N HIS A 407 12.01 -39.34 -5.01
CA HIS A 407 11.94 -40.38 -6.05
C HIS A 407 12.08 -39.83 -7.49
N LEU A 408 12.15 -38.50 -7.68
CA LEU A 408 12.17 -37.87 -9.00
C LEU A 408 13.57 -37.36 -9.35
N ARG A 409 13.87 -37.34 -10.65
CA ARG A 409 15.18 -36.96 -11.21
C ARG A 409 15.67 -35.57 -10.79
N THR A 410 14.76 -34.66 -10.44
CA THR A 410 15.12 -33.29 -10.05
C THR A 410 14.40 -32.84 -8.79
N PRO A 411 15.11 -32.17 -7.87
CA PRO A 411 14.52 -31.66 -6.64
C PRO A 411 13.71 -30.37 -6.82
N LEU A 412 13.85 -29.66 -7.94
CA LEU A 412 13.10 -28.42 -8.21
C LEU A 412 12.31 -28.55 -9.53
N ILE A 413 11.03 -28.18 -9.50
CA ILE A 413 10.27 -27.84 -10.70
C ILE A 413 10.14 -26.32 -10.78
N ILE A 414 10.43 -25.76 -11.95
CA ILE A 414 10.04 -24.40 -12.32
C ILE A 414 8.82 -24.46 -13.23
N GLY A 415 7.68 -24.00 -12.71
CA GLY A 415 6.42 -23.99 -13.43
C GLY A 415 6.19 -22.72 -14.26
N ARG A 416 5.19 -22.76 -15.14
CA ARG A 416 4.81 -21.66 -16.06
C ARG A 416 4.74 -20.27 -15.45
N LYS A 417 4.32 -20.16 -14.18
CA LYS A 417 4.17 -18.87 -13.51
C LYS A 417 5.49 -18.09 -13.41
N ASP A 418 6.61 -18.80 -13.32
CA ASP A 418 7.95 -18.22 -13.15
C ASP A 418 8.72 -18.16 -14.48
N LEU A 419 8.25 -18.86 -15.52
CA LEU A 419 8.84 -18.88 -16.87
C LEU A 419 8.43 -17.70 -17.76
N LYS A 420 7.61 -16.76 -17.26
CA LYS A 420 7.23 -15.60 -18.06
C LYS A 420 8.49 -14.75 -18.36
N GLY A 421 8.82 -14.63 -19.64
CA GLY A 421 10.01 -13.90 -20.10
C GLY A 421 11.16 -14.80 -20.52
N PHE A 422 10.97 -16.11 -20.51
CA PHE A 422 11.89 -17.09 -21.08
C PHE A 422 11.25 -17.81 -22.28
N LEU A 423 12.07 -18.22 -23.23
CA LEU A 423 11.73 -19.26 -24.21
C LEU A 423 12.18 -20.62 -23.67
N VAL A 424 11.36 -21.64 -23.83
CA VAL A 424 11.70 -23.01 -23.40
C VAL A 424 12.03 -23.82 -24.64
N LYS A 425 13.25 -24.37 -24.73
CA LYS A 425 13.59 -25.34 -25.78
C LYS A 425 12.83 -26.63 -25.54
N THR A 426 12.25 -27.15 -26.60
CA THR A 426 11.47 -28.41 -26.59
C THR A 426 12.34 -29.64 -26.80
N GLU A 427 13.66 -29.45 -26.97
CA GLU A 427 14.64 -30.49 -27.33
C GLU A 427 15.79 -30.51 -26.32
#